data_AF-A0A183JIZ2-F1
#
_entry.id   AF-A0A183JIZ2-F1
#
_cell.length_a   1.000
_cell.length_b   1.000
_cell.length_c   1.000
_cell.angle_alpha   90.00
_cell.angle_beta   90.00
_cell.angle_gamma   90.00
#
_symmetry.space_group_name_H-M   'P 1'
#
loop_
_entity.id
_entity.type
_entity.pdbx_description
1 polymer ?
#
loop_
_entity_poly.entity_id
_entity_poly.type
_entity_poly.pdbx_seq_one_letter_code
_entity_poly.pdbx_strand_id
1 'polypeptide(L)'
;MNDDKRIVPWVDDSEFSDVARNVSSCETYKLRLAWETIKIWLCRMPVSKIPRSIICTYELLNAYFENSSQSMALALMRFVSLLSSESQDRERPNFALPILSLARVAGLPSWLADLRNDIAHGIIPSTDTLESAFRWSLKYLSEFWASNVNYNEEQFIELDGLLKCQSLALTKYVENLLQEEKTTQLDVKEVFRNRSTYACFPLIVNTICSYGCAMFVGGSPPCNIVQDQAIKLKPLFSTMLYHKLVGELVLQFILGLRDDHSVDDDIRLEWCIAWIKAIKCRGSEKSILRDYVDGLSLDWRKALNHILKHMCNKYRDLFMELLIIRDPPIPQDKFEVIMSHIDVFCGFDVPNTHELQTQPAMPRQVDNIKEFLHMTQRADAKSVKIKENKDNVKFKIRCSRFLYTLVVVEKEKVGKIKRSLPPSINT
;
A
#
# COMPACT_ATOMS: atom_id res chain seq x y z
N MET A 1 18.38 -16.74 1.27
CA MET A 1 18.96 -15.96 0.16
C MET A 1 18.97 -14.51 0.58
N ASN A 2 20.10 -13.82 0.45
CA ASN A 2 20.15 -12.37 0.63
C ASN A 2 19.14 -11.73 -0.34
N ASP A 3 18.26 -10.90 0.21
CA ASP A 3 17.29 -10.06 -0.51
C ASP A 3 18.09 -9.06 -1.37
N ASP A 4 18.60 -9.48 -2.54
CA ASP A 4 19.23 -8.56 -3.50
C ASP A 4 18.13 -7.83 -4.28
N LYS A 5 17.36 -7.04 -3.54
CA LYS A 5 16.23 -6.25 -4.08
C LYS A 5 16.80 -5.13 -4.93
N ARG A 6 16.74 -5.31 -6.26
CA ARG A 6 17.08 -4.26 -7.21
C ARG A 6 15.96 -3.22 -7.26
N ILE A 7 16.26 -2.00 -6.82
CA ILE A 7 15.37 -0.86 -6.98
C ILE A 7 15.44 -0.39 -8.44
N VAL A 8 14.28 -0.23 -9.08
CA VAL A 8 14.14 0.18 -10.47
C VAL A 8 13.24 1.41 -10.59
N PRO A 9 13.39 2.24 -11.64
CA PRO A 9 12.60 3.46 -11.80
C PRO A 9 11.25 3.22 -12.48
N TRP A 10 11.00 2.07 -13.09
CA TRP A 10 9.70 1.72 -13.67
C TRP A 10 8.73 1.16 -12.64
N VAL A 11 7.42 1.29 -12.91
CA VAL A 11 6.34 0.84 -12.02
C VAL A 11 6.25 -0.68 -11.98
N ASP A 12 6.25 -1.30 -13.16
CA ASP A 12 6.13 -2.74 -13.36
C ASP A 12 6.82 -3.18 -14.66
N ASP A 13 6.83 -4.49 -14.91
CA ASP A 13 7.44 -5.05 -16.12
C ASP A 13 6.71 -4.61 -17.40
N SER A 14 5.40 -4.33 -17.33
CA SER A 14 4.64 -3.84 -18.48
C SER A 14 5.13 -2.46 -18.91
N GLU A 15 5.36 -1.53 -17.98
CA GLU A 15 5.90 -0.20 -18.29
C GLU A 15 7.28 -0.31 -18.98
N PHE A 16 8.14 -1.24 -18.52
CA PHE A 16 9.44 -1.49 -19.12
C PHE A 16 9.32 -2.05 -20.54
N SER A 17 8.49 -3.08 -20.71
CA SER A 17 8.24 -3.75 -21.99
C SER A 17 7.61 -2.81 -23.02
N ASP A 18 6.74 -1.90 -22.60
CA ASP A 18 6.14 -0.88 -23.46
C ASP A 18 7.20 0.08 -24.00
N VAL A 19 8.12 0.55 -23.14
CA VAL A 19 9.24 1.39 -23.57
C VAL A 19 10.15 0.62 -24.53
N ALA A 20 10.48 -0.63 -24.24
CA ALA A 20 11.30 -1.48 -25.12
C ALA A 20 10.70 -1.61 -26.53
N ARG A 21 9.38 -1.88 -26.62
CA ARG A 21 8.64 -1.96 -27.90
C ARG A 21 8.62 -0.61 -28.63
N ASN A 22 8.43 0.48 -27.89
CA ASN A 22 8.38 1.81 -28.45
C ASN A 22 9.74 2.27 -29.01
N VAL A 23 10.83 2.04 -28.30
CA VAL A 23 12.21 2.33 -28.76
C VAL A 23 12.55 1.54 -30.02
N SER A 24 12.16 0.27 -30.07
CA SER A 24 12.47 -0.64 -31.18
C SER A 24 11.67 -0.34 -32.46
N SER A 25 10.51 0.30 -32.34
CA SER A 25 9.61 0.54 -33.46
C SER A 25 10.14 1.51 -34.53
N CYS A 26 11.10 2.38 -34.17
CA CYS A 26 11.60 3.47 -35.02
C CYS A 26 10.52 4.47 -35.53
N GLU A 27 9.29 4.40 -35.01
CA GLU A 27 8.19 5.32 -35.36
C GLU A 27 8.26 6.58 -34.49
N THR A 28 8.24 7.77 -35.09
CA THR A 28 8.44 9.04 -34.37
C THR A 28 7.50 9.23 -33.17
N TYR A 29 6.23 8.83 -33.27
CA TYR A 29 5.29 8.97 -32.15
C TYR A 29 5.61 7.99 -31.00
N LYS A 30 5.98 6.74 -31.31
CA LYS A 30 6.35 5.73 -30.31
C LYS A 30 7.66 6.11 -29.64
N LEU A 31 8.64 6.60 -30.40
CA LEU A 31 9.88 7.15 -29.85
C LEU A 31 9.62 8.31 -28.88
N ARG A 32 8.60 9.14 -29.15
CA ARG A 32 8.20 10.23 -28.24
C ARG A 32 7.63 9.69 -26.93
N LEU A 33 6.76 8.68 -26.99
CA LEU A 33 6.23 8.01 -25.80
C LEU A 33 7.35 7.40 -24.95
N ALA A 34 8.29 6.69 -25.59
CA ALA A 34 9.46 6.14 -24.89
C ALA A 34 10.31 7.24 -24.24
N TRP A 35 10.57 8.34 -24.95
CA TRP A 35 11.34 9.47 -24.43
C TRP A 35 10.68 10.12 -23.20
N GLU A 36 9.37 10.35 -23.23
CA GLU A 36 8.62 10.92 -22.10
C GLU A 36 8.65 9.98 -20.88
N THR A 37 8.45 8.67 -21.09
CA THR A 37 8.50 7.69 -20.00
C THR A 37 9.90 7.58 -19.39
N ILE A 38 10.96 7.49 -20.21
CA ILE A 38 12.34 7.43 -19.69
C ILE A 38 12.69 8.73 -18.95
N LYS A 39 12.20 9.89 -19.43
CA LYS A 39 12.38 11.18 -18.72
C LYS A 39 11.82 11.12 -17.30
N ILE A 40 10.64 10.52 -17.12
CA ILE A 40 10.04 10.31 -15.79
C ILE A 40 10.92 9.38 -14.95
N TRP A 41 11.45 8.30 -15.54
CA TRP A 41 12.35 7.38 -14.83
C TRP A 41 13.60 8.07 -14.29
N LEU A 42 14.21 8.96 -15.09
CA LEU A 42 15.36 9.77 -14.67
C LEU A 42 15.04 10.72 -13.49
N CYS A 43 13.77 11.08 -13.27
CA CYS A 43 13.34 11.87 -12.11
C CYS A 43 13.11 11.02 -10.85
N ARG A 44 12.86 9.71 -11.00
CA ARG A 44 12.54 8.81 -9.87
C ARG A 44 13.79 8.33 -9.15
N MET A 45 14.94 8.29 -9.81
CA MET A 45 16.19 7.75 -9.25
C MET A 45 17.42 8.55 -9.70
N PRO A 46 18.50 8.58 -8.89
CA PRO A 46 19.77 9.15 -9.33
C PRO A 46 20.26 8.49 -10.61
N VAL A 47 20.75 9.30 -11.56
CA VAL A 47 21.27 8.84 -12.86
C VAL A 47 22.37 7.78 -12.69
N SER A 48 23.17 7.86 -11.63
CA SER A 48 24.21 6.86 -11.32
C SER A 48 23.68 5.45 -11.01
N LYS A 49 22.38 5.31 -10.72
CA LYS A 49 21.72 4.02 -10.46
C LYS A 49 20.96 3.48 -11.67
N ILE A 50 20.91 4.24 -12.77
CA ILE A 50 20.19 3.88 -13.98
C ILE A 50 21.18 3.26 -14.98
N PRO A 51 20.84 2.14 -15.65
CA PRO A 51 21.72 1.54 -16.65
C PRO A 51 22.14 2.54 -17.74
N ARG A 52 23.43 2.49 -18.11
CA ARG A 52 23.99 3.39 -19.15
C ARG A 52 23.22 3.30 -20.46
N SER A 53 22.76 2.11 -20.86
CA SER A 53 21.94 1.91 -22.07
C SER A 53 20.62 2.70 -22.05
N ILE A 54 19.97 2.82 -20.89
CA ILE A 54 18.74 3.62 -20.73
C ILE A 54 19.08 5.12 -20.85
N ILE A 55 20.16 5.56 -20.22
CA ILE A 55 20.64 6.94 -20.28
C ILE A 55 20.99 7.32 -21.73
N CYS A 56 21.78 6.49 -22.41
CA CYS A 56 22.13 6.65 -23.81
C CYS A 56 20.89 6.72 -24.70
N THR A 57 19.89 5.85 -24.47
CA THR A 57 18.61 5.90 -25.20
C THR A 57 17.93 7.26 -25.00
N TYR A 58 17.85 7.75 -23.77
CA TYR A 58 17.26 9.06 -23.49
C TYR A 58 18.01 10.21 -24.16
N GLU A 59 19.33 10.26 -24.05
CA GLU A 59 20.14 11.35 -24.63
C GLU A 59 20.00 11.40 -26.16
N LEU A 60 20.00 10.24 -26.82
CA LEU A 60 19.77 10.14 -28.27
C LEU A 60 18.38 10.64 -28.66
N LEU A 61 17.33 10.21 -27.94
CA LEU A 61 15.96 10.65 -28.21
C LEU A 61 15.76 12.13 -27.91
N ASN A 62 16.37 12.63 -26.84
CA ASN A 62 16.31 14.04 -26.48
C ASN A 62 16.92 14.91 -27.58
N ALA A 63 18.11 14.54 -28.07
CA ALA A 63 18.76 15.23 -29.18
C ALA A 63 17.97 15.13 -30.49
N TYR A 64 17.34 13.97 -30.76
CA TYR A 64 16.48 13.77 -31.91
C TYR A 64 15.28 14.72 -31.90
N PHE A 65 14.59 14.87 -30.76
CA PHE A 65 13.43 15.77 -30.65
C PHE A 65 13.79 17.26 -30.52
N GLU A 66 15.00 17.59 -30.08
CA GLU A 66 15.53 18.95 -30.11
C GLU A 66 15.81 19.45 -31.54
N ASN A 67 15.90 18.56 -32.53
CA ASN A 67 16.23 18.89 -33.93
C ASN A 67 17.52 19.72 -34.08
N SER A 68 18.54 19.39 -33.28
CA SER A 68 19.83 20.09 -33.27
C SER A 68 20.97 19.14 -33.62
N SER A 69 21.71 19.45 -34.71
CA SER A 69 22.88 18.67 -35.12
C SER A 69 23.97 18.66 -34.04
N GLN A 70 24.10 19.75 -33.28
CA GLN A 70 25.06 19.83 -32.17
C GLN A 70 24.64 18.92 -31.01
N SER A 71 23.37 18.94 -30.63
CA SER A 71 22.84 18.04 -29.59
C SER A 71 23.00 16.58 -30.01
N MET A 72 22.71 16.26 -31.27
CA MET A 72 22.84 14.91 -31.82
C MET A 72 24.31 14.44 -31.83
N ALA A 73 25.24 15.29 -32.26
CA ALA A 73 26.66 14.99 -32.22
C ALA A 73 27.14 14.69 -30.78
N LEU A 74 26.75 15.52 -29.81
CA LEU A 74 27.13 15.29 -28.41
C LEU A 74 26.51 14.01 -27.83
N ALA A 75 25.25 13.71 -28.14
CA ALA A 75 24.59 12.48 -27.72
C ALA A 75 25.26 11.24 -28.31
N LEU A 76 25.61 11.26 -29.61
CA LEU A 76 26.34 10.18 -30.27
C LEU A 76 27.76 10.00 -29.73
N MET A 77 28.47 11.10 -29.48
CA MET A 77 29.79 11.06 -28.85
C MET A 77 29.73 10.42 -27.45
N ARG A 78 28.72 10.77 -26.65
CA ARG A 78 28.47 10.16 -25.33
C ARG A 78 28.11 8.69 -25.45
N PHE A 79 27.20 8.33 -26.35
CA PHE A 79 26.81 6.94 -26.63
C PHE A 79 28.03 6.06 -26.93
N VAL A 80 28.86 6.45 -27.92
CA VAL A 80 30.04 5.68 -28.29
C VAL A 80 31.03 5.62 -27.14
N SER A 81 31.26 6.72 -26.43
CA SER A 81 32.23 6.76 -25.33
C SER A 81 31.79 5.88 -24.15
N LEU A 82 30.52 5.94 -23.74
CA LEU A 82 30.01 5.21 -22.56
C LEU A 82 29.90 3.71 -22.79
N LEU A 83 29.54 3.28 -24.00
CA LEU A 83 29.43 1.86 -24.34
C LEU A 83 30.80 1.22 -24.59
N SER A 84 31.68 1.92 -25.30
CA SER A 84 33.03 1.39 -25.55
C SER A 84 33.87 1.27 -24.27
N SER A 85 33.69 2.17 -23.30
CA SER A 85 34.45 2.14 -22.04
C SER A 85 33.84 1.25 -20.95
N GLU A 86 32.66 0.65 -21.14
CA GLU A 86 31.92 -0.01 -20.05
C GLU A 86 32.73 -1.14 -19.36
N SER A 87 33.29 -2.06 -20.13
CA SER A 87 34.11 -3.15 -19.58
C SER A 87 35.39 -2.65 -18.93
N GLN A 88 36.04 -1.64 -19.53
CA GLN A 88 37.24 -1.03 -18.98
C GLN A 88 36.95 -0.33 -17.65
N ASP A 89 35.90 0.49 -17.58
CA ASP A 89 35.53 1.25 -16.38
C ASP A 89 35.21 0.33 -15.21
N ARG A 90 34.62 -0.84 -15.50
CA ARG A 90 34.25 -1.83 -14.50
C ARG A 90 35.44 -2.65 -14.00
N GLU A 91 36.33 -3.06 -14.90
CA GLU A 91 37.41 -4.02 -14.58
C GLU A 91 38.76 -3.35 -14.31
N ARG A 92 39.03 -2.20 -14.94
CA ARG A 92 40.33 -1.52 -14.95
C ARG A 92 40.16 0.02 -14.98
N PRO A 93 39.58 0.64 -13.94
CA PRO A 93 39.26 2.07 -13.94
C PRO A 93 40.47 3.01 -14.04
N ASN A 94 41.67 2.53 -13.71
CA ASN A 94 42.91 3.33 -13.71
C ASN A 94 43.72 3.19 -15.02
N PHE A 95 43.16 2.59 -16.06
CA PHE A 95 43.85 2.33 -17.32
C PHE A 95 43.04 2.86 -18.50
N ALA A 96 43.68 3.55 -19.43
CA ALA A 96 43.04 4.11 -20.61
C ALA A 96 43.52 3.38 -21.87
N LEU A 97 42.59 2.74 -22.57
CA LEU A 97 42.82 2.13 -23.88
C LEU A 97 42.41 3.07 -25.02
N PRO A 98 43.00 2.91 -26.23
CA PRO A 98 42.54 3.64 -27.40
C PRO A 98 41.07 3.36 -27.70
N ILE A 99 40.30 4.41 -28.01
CA ILE A 99 38.86 4.32 -28.27
C ILE A 99 38.51 3.35 -29.41
N LEU A 100 39.35 3.26 -30.44
CA LEU A 100 39.18 2.30 -31.54
C LEU A 100 39.27 0.85 -31.08
N SER A 101 40.18 0.57 -30.13
CA SER A 101 40.32 -0.75 -29.54
C SER A 101 39.10 -1.08 -28.67
N LEU A 102 38.65 -0.13 -27.85
CA LEU A 102 37.47 -0.27 -27.01
C LEU A 102 36.18 -0.46 -27.82
N ALA A 103 35.98 0.35 -28.86
CA ALA A 103 34.85 0.26 -29.77
C ALA A 103 34.79 -1.12 -30.45
N ARG A 104 35.94 -1.65 -30.90
CA ARG A 104 36.03 -2.98 -31.50
C ARG A 104 35.62 -4.08 -30.51
N VAL A 105 36.05 -3.98 -29.25
CA VAL A 105 35.69 -4.94 -28.20
C VAL A 105 34.19 -4.88 -27.87
N ALA A 106 33.60 -3.68 -27.88
CA ALA A 106 32.16 -3.48 -27.69
C ALA A 106 31.31 -3.84 -28.93
N GLY A 107 31.93 -4.29 -30.03
CA GLY A 107 31.22 -4.62 -31.27
C GLY A 107 30.73 -3.40 -32.06
N LEU A 108 31.24 -2.20 -31.77
CA LEU A 108 30.92 -0.99 -32.52
C LEU A 108 31.72 -0.93 -33.84
N PRO A 109 31.10 -0.49 -34.94
CA PRO A 109 31.78 -0.34 -36.22
C PRO A 109 32.80 0.80 -36.17
N SER A 110 33.89 0.66 -36.95
CA SER A 110 34.99 1.63 -36.96
C SER A 110 34.54 3.06 -37.27
N TRP A 111 33.60 3.22 -38.21
CA TRP A 111 33.10 4.53 -38.61
C TRP A 111 32.38 5.28 -37.47
N LEU A 112 31.80 4.60 -36.47
CA LEU A 112 31.23 5.25 -35.29
C LEU A 112 32.31 5.72 -34.31
N ALA A 113 33.42 4.98 -34.22
CA ALA A 113 34.58 5.41 -33.44
C ALA A 113 35.26 6.62 -34.09
N ASP A 114 35.36 6.63 -35.42
CA ASP A 114 35.89 7.77 -36.19
C ASP A 114 34.97 8.99 -36.04
N LEU A 115 33.65 8.81 -36.21
CA LEU A 115 32.64 9.85 -35.97
C LEU A 115 32.76 10.48 -34.57
N ARG A 116 32.96 9.65 -33.53
CA ARG A 116 33.16 10.13 -32.16
C ARG A 116 34.44 10.99 -32.07
N ASN A 117 35.53 10.57 -32.72
CA ASN A 117 36.80 11.30 -32.69
C ASN A 117 36.69 12.65 -33.40
N ASP A 118 36.04 12.68 -34.57
CA ASP A 118 35.79 13.92 -35.30
C ASP A 118 35.03 14.93 -34.43
N ILE A 119 33.96 14.48 -33.76
CA ILE A 119 33.16 15.32 -32.84
C ILE A 119 34.00 15.82 -31.66
N ALA A 120 34.84 14.95 -31.08
CA ALA A 120 35.72 15.33 -29.98
C ALA A 120 36.76 16.39 -30.38
N HIS A 121 37.17 16.41 -31.66
CA HIS A 121 38.03 17.44 -32.24
C HIS A 121 37.28 18.68 -32.73
N GLY A 122 35.97 18.77 -32.47
CA GLY A 122 35.14 19.92 -32.83
C GLY A 122 34.58 19.88 -34.26
N ILE A 123 34.77 18.77 -34.98
CA ILE A 123 34.21 18.57 -36.32
C ILE A 123 32.81 17.99 -36.18
N ILE A 124 31.79 18.74 -36.60
CA ILE A 124 30.41 18.27 -36.61
C ILE A 124 30.12 17.58 -37.96
N PRO A 125 29.80 16.27 -37.97
CA PRO A 125 29.45 15.56 -39.20
C PRO A 125 28.18 16.09 -39.87
N SER A 126 27.96 15.68 -41.12
CA SER A 126 26.73 16.02 -41.86
C SER A 126 25.48 15.46 -41.19
N THR A 127 24.33 16.11 -41.41
CA THR A 127 23.02 15.67 -40.88
C THR A 127 22.71 14.22 -41.26
N ASP A 128 23.01 13.80 -42.49
CA ASP A 128 22.75 12.44 -42.96
C ASP A 128 23.62 11.42 -42.22
N THR A 129 24.87 11.78 -41.93
CA THR A 129 25.80 10.95 -41.13
C THR A 129 25.30 10.82 -39.70
N LEU A 130 24.87 11.93 -39.08
CA LEU A 130 24.32 11.94 -37.73
C LEU A 130 23.01 11.14 -37.64
N GLU A 131 22.13 11.24 -38.64
CA GLU A 131 20.90 10.46 -38.69
C GLU A 131 21.19 8.95 -38.85
N SER A 132 22.14 8.60 -39.72
CA SER A 132 22.57 7.21 -39.89
C SER A 132 23.17 6.62 -38.60
N ALA A 133 23.99 7.42 -37.91
CA ALA A 133 24.54 7.07 -36.60
C ALA A 133 23.45 6.89 -35.55
N PHE A 134 22.50 7.82 -35.46
CA PHE A 134 21.36 7.73 -34.55
C PHE A 134 20.53 6.46 -34.77
N ARG A 135 20.16 6.16 -36.02
CA ARG A 135 19.38 4.96 -36.38
C ARG A 135 20.14 3.69 -36.04
N TRP A 136 21.44 3.65 -36.32
CA TRP A 136 22.29 2.52 -35.95
C TRP A 136 22.35 2.34 -34.42
N SER A 137 22.56 3.42 -33.67
CA SER A 137 22.62 3.40 -32.20
C SER A 137 21.33 2.91 -31.57
N LEU A 138 20.17 3.37 -32.05
CA LEU A 138 18.86 2.87 -31.57
C LEU A 138 18.68 1.37 -31.87
N LYS A 139 19.07 0.92 -33.08
CA LYS A 139 19.02 -0.50 -33.42
C LYS A 139 19.94 -1.33 -32.54
N TYR A 140 21.15 -0.86 -32.24
CA TYR A 140 22.06 -1.53 -31.33
C TYR A 140 21.48 -1.62 -29.91
N LEU A 141 20.89 -0.53 -29.41
CA LEU A 141 20.23 -0.52 -28.09
C LEU A 141 18.99 -1.42 -28.03
N SER A 142 18.34 -1.73 -29.16
CA SER A 142 17.18 -2.63 -29.19
C SER A 142 17.50 -4.03 -28.67
N GLU A 143 18.75 -4.50 -28.84
CA GLU A 143 19.20 -5.77 -28.27
C GLU A 143 19.22 -5.72 -26.74
N PHE A 144 19.76 -4.64 -26.15
CA PHE A 144 19.70 -4.43 -24.70
C PHE A 144 18.26 -4.46 -24.19
N TRP A 145 17.35 -3.73 -24.84
CA TRP A 145 15.94 -3.69 -24.43
C TRP A 145 15.29 -5.07 -24.53
N ALA A 146 15.45 -5.76 -25.66
CA ALA A 146 14.89 -7.10 -25.87
C ALA A 146 15.45 -8.13 -24.88
N SER A 147 16.76 -8.15 -24.63
CA SER A 147 17.37 -9.07 -23.67
C SER A 147 16.86 -8.86 -22.25
N ASN A 148 16.62 -7.61 -21.83
CA ASN A 148 16.10 -7.34 -20.49
C ASN A 148 14.61 -7.69 -20.37
N VAL A 149 13.81 -7.50 -21.42
CA VAL A 149 12.41 -7.98 -21.45
C VAL A 149 12.39 -9.50 -21.33
N ASN A 150 13.14 -10.21 -22.17
CA ASN A 150 13.19 -11.68 -22.14
C ASN A 150 13.66 -12.21 -20.78
N TYR A 151 14.70 -11.59 -20.19
CA TYR A 151 15.18 -11.97 -18.87
C TYR A 151 14.09 -11.81 -17.80
N ASN A 152 13.35 -10.70 -17.81
CA ASN A 152 12.26 -10.49 -16.85
C ASN A 152 11.12 -11.51 -17.07
N GLU A 153 10.75 -11.79 -18.32
CA GLU A 153 9.72 -12.78 -18.67
C GLU A 153 10.13 -14.19 -18.19
N GLU A 154 11.38 -14.61 -18.44
CA GLU A 154 11.91 -15.90 -17.97
C GLU A 154 11.87 -16.01 -16.45
N GLN A 155 12.32 -14.97 -15.74
CA GLN A 155 12.26 -14.91 -14.28
C GLN A 155 10.82 -14.99 -13.76
N PHE A 156 9.88 -14.34 -14.45
CA PHE A 156 8.47 -14.36 -14.08
C PHE A 156 7.85 -15.75 -14.31
N ILE A 157 8.16 -16.40 -15.43
CA ILE A 157 7.72 -17.76 -15.73
C ILE A 157 8.29 -18.77 -14.73
N GLU A 158 9.57 -18.65 -14.39
CA GLU A 158 10.21 -19.49 -13.38
C GLU A 158 9.53 -19.31 -12.01
N LEU A 159 9.29 -18.07 -11.59
CA LEU A 159 8.62 -17.76 -10.33
C LEU A 159 7.16 -18.25 -10.31
N ASP A 160 6.40 -18.03 -11.38
CA ASP A 160 5.02 -18.51 -11.52
C ASP A 160 4.96 -20.05 -11.52
N GLY A 161 5.90 -20.72 -12.20
CA GLY A 161 6.05 -22.17 -12.17
C GLY A 161 6.32 -22.70 -10.75
N LEU A 162 7.26 -22.08 -10.04
CA LEU A 162 7.56 -22.41 -8.64
C LEU A 162 6.34 -22.20 -7.73
N LEU A 163 5.62 -21.08 -7.89
CA LEU A 163 4.41 -20.76 -7.15
C LEU A 163 3.29 -21.78 -7.43
N LYS A 164 3.08 -22.17 -8.69
CA LYS A 164 2.10 -23.18 -9.08
C LYS A 164 2.42 -24.55 -8.50
N CYS A 165 3.68 -25.00 -8.55
CA CYS A 165 4.09 -26.26 -7.96
C CYS A 165 3.93 -26.27 -6.43
N GLN A 166 4.33 -25.18 -5.75
CA GLN A 166 4.15 -25.03 -4.31
C GLN A 166 2.66 -25.00 -3.92
N SER A 167 1.84 -24.28 -4.71
CA SER A 167 0.39 -24.22 -4.57
C SER A 167 -0.24 -25.61 -4.63
N LEU A 168 0.05 -26.40 -5.67
CA LEU A 168 -0.53 -27.73 -5.85
C LEU A 168 -0.13 -28.68 -4.71
N ALA A 169 1.13 -28.66 -4.30
CA ALA A 169 1.61 -29.48 -3.19
C ALA A 169 0.92 -29.14 -1.87
N LEU A 170 0.71 -27.85 -1.60
CA LEU A 170 0.06 -27.38 -0.38
C LEU A 170 -1.45 -27.67 -0.38
N THR A 171 -2.13 -27.45 -1.50
CA THR A 171 -3.55 -27.81 -1.65
C THR A 171 -3.76 -29.30 -1.38
N LYS A 172 -2.95 -30.17 -1.99
CA LYS A 172 -3.02 -31.62 -1.76
C LYS A 172 -2.73 -32.00 -0.31
N TYR A 173 -1.79 -31.32 0.34
CA TYR A 173 -1.50 -31.54 1.76
C TYR A 173 -2.72 -31.20 2.64
N VAL A 174 -3.37 -30.06 2.40
CA VAL A 174 -4.55 -29.63 3.14
C VAL A 174 -5.73 -30.58 2.91
N GLU A 175 -5.95 -31.02 1.66
CA GLU A 175 -6.96 -32.02 1.32
C GLU A 175 -6.74 -33.35 2.06
N ASN A 176 -5.50 -33.85 2.05
CA ASN A 176 -5.15 -35.09 2.75
C ASN A 176 -5.38 -34.99 4.26
N LEU A 177 -5.06 -33.85 4.88
CA LEU A 177 -5.35 -33.61 6.30
C LEU A 177 -6.86 -33.65 6.58
N LEU A 178 -7.65 -32.99 5.74
CA LEU A 178 -9.10 -32.93 5.90
C LEU A 178 -9.77 -34.29 5.65
N GLN A 179 -9.20 -35.12 4.81
CA GLN A 179 -9.66 -36.50 4.53
C GLN A 179 -9.10 -37.56 5.50
N GLU A 180 -8.30 -37.15 6.49
CA GLU A 180 -7.60 -38.04 7.43
C GLU A 180 -6.72 -39.11 6.74
N GLU A 181 -6.25 -38.81 5.53
CA GLU A 181 -5.33 -39.68 4.81
C GLU A 181 -3.92 -39.63 5.42
N LYS A 182 -3.15 -40.71 5.23
CA LYS A 182 -1.74 -40.73 5.63
C LYS A 182 -0.97 -39.67 4.84
N THR A 183 -0.77 -38.51 5.44
CA THR A 183 0.21 -37.55 4.95
C THR A 183 1.59 -38.14 5.19
N THR A 184 2.36 -38.36 4.12
CA THR A 184 3.81 -38.37 4.27
C THR A 184 4.21 -37.06 4.96
N GLN A 185 5.28 -37.08 5.77
CA GLN A 185 5.95 -35.84 6.16
C GLN A 185 6.49 -35.18 4.89
N LEU A 186 5.61 -34.56 4.10
CA LEU A 186 5.96 -33.37 3.34
C LEU A 186 6.68 -32.49 4.36
N ASP A 187 7.84 -31.98 3.97
CA ASP A 187 8.57 -31.07 4.83
C ASP A 187 7.78 -29.75 4.82
N VAL A 188 6.66 -29.71 5.56
CA VAL A 188 5.75 -28.56 5.65
C VAL A 188 6.55 -27.35 6.15
N LYS A 189 7.62 -27.60 6.92
CA LYS A 189 8.64 -26.61 7.28
C LYS A 189 9.34 -26.02 6.07
N GLU A 190 9.67 -26.82 5.05
CA GLU A 190 10.27 -26.37 3.78
C GLU A 190 9.26 -25.56 2.94
N VAL A 191 7.98 -25.96 2.92
CA VAL A 191 6.90 -25.22 2.22
C VAL A 191 6.69 -23.82 2.81
N PHE A 192 6.73 -23.67 4.14
CA PHE A 192 6.63 -22.37 4.81
C PHE A 192 7.99 -21.69 5.07
N ARG A 193 9.10 -22.25 4.57
CA ARG A 193 10.45 -21.65 4.69
C ARG A 193 10.66 -20.48 3.74
N ASN A 194 10.02 -20.51 2.58
CA ASN A 194 10.18 -19.48 1.55
C ASN A 194 9.20 -18.32 1.76
N ARG A 195 9.62 -17.09 1.43
CA ARG A 195 8.72 -15.91 1.49
C ARG A 195 7.66 -15.91 0.38
N SER A 196 7.79 -16.76 -0.64
CA SER A 196 6.79 -16.95 -1.69
C SER A 196 5.49 -17.57 -1.16
N THR A 197 5.50 -18.15 0.03
CA THR A 197 4.34 -18.84 0.61
C THR A 197 3.16 -17.91 0.91
N TYR A 198 3.37 -16.60 1.02
CA TYR A 198 2.29 -15.60 1.15
C TYR A 198 1.27 -15.66 0.00
N ALA A 199 1.73 -15.96 -1.22
CA ALA A 199 0.85 -16.11 -2.38
C ALA A 199 -0.03 -17.38 -2.29
N CYS A 200 0.32 -18.35 -1.44
CA CYS A 200 -0.39 -19.61 -1.31
C CYS A 200 -1.54 -19.57 -0.28
N PHE A 201 -1.60 -18.56 0.60
CA PHE A 201 -2.63 -18.51 1.65
C PHE A 201 -4.06 -18.43 1.12
N PRO A 202 -4.38 -17.64 0.07
CA PRO A 202 -5.72 -17.66 -0.51
C PRO A 202 -6.14 -19.06 -0.95
N LEU A 203 -5.19 -19.86 -1.47
CA LEU A 203 -5.45 -21.22 -1.91
C LEU A 203 -5.72 -22.15 -0.73
N ILE A 204 -4.92 -22.07 0.35
CA ILE A 204 -5.19 -22.81 1.59
C ILE A 204 -6.61 -22.53 2.09
N VAL A 205 -6.97 -21.25 2.21
CA VAL A 205 -8.29 -20.82 2.69
C VAL A 205 -9.39 -21.34 1.77
N ASN A 206 -9.23 -21.19 0.45
CA ASN A 206 -10.20 -21.69 -0.52
C ASN A 206 -10.36 -23.22 -0.43
N THR A 207 -9.28 -23.99 -0.28
CA THR A 207 -9.34 -25.45 -0.12
C THR A 207 -10.08 -25.84 1.15
N ILE A 208 -9.82 -25.16 2.28
CA ILE A 208 -10.53 -25.39 3.54
C ILE A 208 -12.03 -25.13 3.38
N CYS A 209 -12.41 -23.98 2.78
CA CYS A 209 -13.81 -23.62 2.60
C CYS A 209 -14.52 -24.56 1.62
N SER A 210 -13.88 -24.88 0.49
CA SER A 210 -14.41 -25.79 -0.54
C SER A 210 -14.65 -27.21 -0.02
N TYR A 211 -13.74 -27.75 0.80
CA TYR A 211 -13.96 -29.03 1.46
C TYR A 211 -15.18 -28.98 2.38
N GLY A 212 -15.34 -27.88 3.11
CA GLY A 212 -16.51 -27.67 3.96
C GLY A 212 -17.81 -27.65 3.15
N CYS A 213 -17.81 -26.99 1.99
CA CYS A 213 -18.96 -26.98 1.08
C CYS A 213 -19.32 -28.38 0.59
N ALA A 214 -18.31 -29.20 0.25
CA ALA A 214 -18.53 -30.57 -0.22
C ALA A 214 -19.18 -31.49 0.82
N MET A 215 -19.01 -31.19 2.12
CA MET A 215 -19.64 -31.90 3.23
C MET A 215 -21.07 -31.42 3.53
N PHE A 216 -21.56 -30.41 2.81
CA PHE A 216 -22.89 -29.86 2.97
C PHE A 216 -23.92 -30.70 2.17
N VAL A 217 -24.62 -31.61 2.85
CA VAL A 217 -25.76 -32.36 2.26
C VAL A 217 -27.06 -31.89 2.92
N GLY A 218 -27.74 -30.95 2.28
CA GLY A 218 -29.11 -30.55 2.63
C GLY A 218 -29.26 -29.45 3.69
N GLY A 219 -29.57 -28.24 3.22
CA GLY A 219 -30.41 -27.25 3.93
C GLY A 219 -29.81 -26.42 5.08
N SER A 220 -28.73 -26.85 5.75
CA SER A 220 -28.07 -26.04 6.79
C SER A 220 -26.66 -26.54 7.08
N PRO A 221 -25.69 -25.64 7.36
CA PRO A 221 -24.31 -26.06 7.65
C PRO A 221 -24.30 -27.01 8.85
N PRO A 222 -23.53 -28.11 8.80
CA PRO A 222 -23.43 -28.99 9.95
C PRO A 222 -22.93 -28.18 11.15
N CYS A 223 -23.71 -28.23 12.23
CA CYS A 223 -23.35 -27.60 13.50
C CYS A 223 -21.94 -28.08 13.87
N ASN A 224 -20.97 -27.16 13.94
CA ASN A 224 -19.54 -27.38 14.22
C ASN A 224 -18.60 -27.75 13.05
N ILE A 225 -18.92 -27.44 11.79
CA ILE A 225 -18.01 -27.68 10.65
C ILE A 225 -16.59 -27.12 10.87
N VAL A 226 -16.48 -25.91 11.42
CA VAL A 226 -15.20 -25.27 11.72
C VAL A 226 -14.43 -26.05 12.79
N GLN A 227 -15.11 -26.58 13.80
CA GLN A 227 -14.47 -27.35 14.86
C GLN A 227 -13.94 -28.68 14.33
N ASP A 228 -14.71 -29.39 13.50
CA ASP A 228 -14.28 -30.65 12.87
C ASP A 228 -13.04 -30.45 11.99
N GLN A 229 -13.12 -29.46 11.09
CA GLN A 229 -11.97 -29.11 10.23
C GLN A 229 -10.77 -28.65 11.06
N ALA A 230 -10.97 -27.85 12.11
CA ALA A 230 -9.87 -27.37 12.96
C ALA A 230 -9.15 -28.50 13.72
N ILE A 231 -9.85 -29.58 14.10
CA ILE A 231 -9.22 -30.77 14.70
C ILE A 231 -8.25 -31.41 13.70
N LYS A 232 -8.68 -31.56 12.45
CA LYS A 232 -7.90 -32.16 11.36
C LYS A 232 -6.72 -31.29 10.93
N LEU A 233 -6.90 -29.96 11.00
CA LEU A 233 -5.89 -28.97 10.57
C LEU A 233 -4.86 -28.59 11.66
N LYS A 234 -4.88 -29.21 12.86
CA LYS A 234 -3.88 -28.95 13.92
C LYS A 234 -2.42 -29.00 13.44
N PRO A 235 -1.98 -29.97 12.60
CA PRO A 235 -0.60 -30.00 12.12
C PRO A 235 -0.22 -28.78 11.30
N LEU A 236 -1.15 -28.29 10.46
CA LEU A 236 -0.98 -27.08 9.67
C LEU A 236 -0.85 -25.86 10.58
N PHE A 237 -1.79 -25.66 11.51
CA PHE A 237 -1.78 -24.52 12.43
C PHE A 237 -0.54 -24.49 13.31
N SER A 238 -0.08 -25.64 13.79
CA SER A 238 1.16 -25.75 14.57
C SER A 238 2.39 -25.30 13.76
N THR A 239 2.46 -25.69 12.49
CA THR A 239 3.55 -25.29 11.61
C THR A 239 3.49 -23.79 11.30
N MET A 240 2.30 -23.26 11.02
CA MET A 240 2.11 -21.83 10.76
C MET A 240 2.39 -20.97 12.00
N LEU A 241 2.07 -21.47 13.20
CA LEU A 241 2.40 -20.81 14.46
C LEU A 241 3.92 -20.71 14.65
N TYR A 242 4.66 -21.79 14.39
CA TYR A 242 6.13 -21.80 14.43
C TYR A 242 6.75 -20.73 13.51
N HIS A 243 6.18 -20.53 12.32
CA HIS A 243 6.63 -19.52 11.35
C HIS A 243 6.01 -18.12 11.55
N LYS A 244 5.19 -17.90 12.59
CA LYS A 244 4.45 -16.64 12.86
C LYS A 244 3.51 -16.22 11.72
N LEU A 245 2.87 -17.19 11.08
CA LEU A 245 2.03 -17.00 9.89
C LEU A 245 0.52 -17.07 10.15
N VAL A 246 0.10 -17.39 11.39
CA VAL A 246 -1.34 -17.55 11.71
C VAL A 246 -2.12 -16.25 11.48
N GLY A 247 -1.55 -15.09 11.81
CA GLY A 247 -2.20 -13.80 11.57
C GLY A 247 -2.50 -13.54 10.09
N GLU A 248 -1.61 -13.96 9.19
CA GLU A 248 -1.84 -13.85 7.76
C GLU A 248 -2.93 -14.83 7.30
N LEU A 249 -2.97 -16.05 7.84
CA LEU A 249 -4.06 -16.97 7.55
C LEU A 249 -5.43 -16.39 7.91
N VAL A 250 -5.56 -15.83 9.12
CA VAL A 250 -6.78 -15.17 9.58
C VAL A 250 -7.13 -14.00 8.68
N LEU A 251 -6.15 -13.18 8.29
CA LEU A 251 -6.37 -12.08 7.35
C LEU A 251 -6.94 -12.58 6.02
N GLN A 252 -6.42 -13.68 5.48
CA GLN A 252 -6.84 -14.20 4.18
C GLN A 252 -8.25 -14.81 4.22
N PHE A 253 -8.70 -15.37 5.35
CA PHE A 253 -10.12 -15.68 5.55
C PHE A 253 -11.00 -14.42 5.41
N ILE A 254 -10.60 -13.31 6.05
CA ILE A 254 -11.35 -12.04 6.02
C ILE A 254 -11.34 -11.42 4.62
N LEU A 255 -10.16 -11.32 3.98
CA LEU A 255 -10.01 -10.76 2.63
C LEU A 255 -10.73 -11.58 1.55
N GLY A 256 -11.10 -12.81 1.89
CA GLY A 256 -11.86 -13.68 1.02
C GLY A 256 -13.37 -13.41 0.99
N LEU A 257 -13.92 -12.64 1.92
CA LEU A 257 -15.37 -12.36 1.99
C LEU A 257 -15.80 -11.41 0.84
N ARG A 258 -16.88 -11.74 0.12
CA ARG A 258 -17.28 -11.01 -1.10
C ARG A 258 -18.75 -10.62 -1.21
N ASP A 259 -19.61 -11.09 -0.31
CA ASP A 259 -21.07 -10.93 -0.34
C ASP A 259 -21.71 -11.41 -1.66
N ASP A 260 -21.23 -12.55 -2.17
CA ASP A 260 -21.75 -13.19 -3.39
C ASP A 260 -22.87 -14.21 -3.12
N HIS A 261 -23.34 -14.30 -1.87
CA HIS A 261 -24.32 -15.28 -1.37
C HIS A 261 -23.95 -16.75 -1.67
N SER A 262 -22.66 -17.05 -1.84
CA SER A 262 -22.19 -18.42 -2.03
C SER A 262 -22.07 -19.18 -0.70
N VAL A 263 -22.22 -20.51 -0.75
CA VAL A 263 -22.00 -21.40 0.41
C VAL A 263 -20.55 -21.31 0.90
N ASP A 264 -19.60 -21.06 0.00
CA ASP A 264 -18.18 -20.85 0.35
C ASP A 264 -18.01 -19.62 1.26
N ASP A 265 -18.74 -18.54 0.95
CA ASP A 265 -18.74 -17.31 1.73
C ASP A 265 -19.40 -17.48 3.12
N ASP A 266 -20.43 -18.33 3.25
CA ASP A 266 -21.00 -18.71 4.55
C ASP A 266 -19.97 -19.43 5.44
N ILE A 267 -19.30 -20.46 4.89
CA ILE A 267 -18.29 -21.23 5.63
C ILE A 267 -17.09 -20.35 6.00
N ARG A 268 -16.68 -19.48 5.08
CA ARG A 268 -15.60 -18.51 5.30
C ARG A 268 -15.94 -17.54 6.43
N LEU A 269 -17.18 -17.07 6.50
CA LEU A 269 -17.64 -16.22 7.60
C LEU A 269 -17.61 -16.96 8.93
N GLU A 270 -18.06 -18.21 8.99
CA GLU A 270 -17.99 -19.05 10.20
C GLU A 270 -16.54 -19.21 10.69
N TRP A 271 -15.59 -19.43 9.77
CA TRP A 271 -14.16 -19.44 10.09
C TRP A 271 -13.67 -18.10 10.66
N CYS A 272 -14.06 -16.97 10.03
CA CYS A 272 -13.71 -15.65 10.54
C CYS A 272 -14.23 -15.47 11.98
N ILE A 273 -15.51 -15.77 12.22
CA ILE A 273 -16.13 -15.67 13.54
C ILE A 273 -15.40 -16.55 14.56
N ALA A 274 -15.05 -17.79 14.21
CA ALA A 274 -14.32 -18.70 15.09
C ALA A 274 -12.93 -18.17 15.48
N TRP A 275 -12.18 -17.62 14.51
CA TRP A 275 -10.89 -16.98 14.77
C TRP A 275 -11.03 -15.74 15.67
N ILE A 276 -11.99 -14.87 15.39
CA ILE A 276 -12.22 -13.65 16.16
C ILE A 276 -12.66 -13.97 17.59
N LYS A 277 -13.55 -14.96 17.78
CA LYS A 277 -13.92 -15.47 19.11
C LYS A 277 -12.71 -16.02 19.86
N ALA A 278 -11.85 -16.79 19.19
CA ALA A 278 -10.62 -17.31 19.80
C ALA A 278 -9.70 -16.17 20.28
N ILE A 279 -9.55 -15.10 19.50
CA ILE A 279 -8.76 -13.91 19.87
C ILE A 279 -9.38 -13.17 21.08
N LYS A 280 -10.71 -13.07 21.13
CA LYS A 280 -11.44 -12.37 22.21
C LYS A 280 -11.40 -13.09 23.55
N CYS A 281 -11.46 -14.43 23.54
CA CYS A 281 -11.64 -15.22 24.77
C CYS A 281 -10.41 -15.23 25.67
N ARG A 282 -10.41 -14.37 26.71
CA ARG A 282 -9.48 -14.45 27.85
C ARG A 282 -9.87 -15.46 28.96
N GLY A 283 -10.98 -16.21 28.82
CA GLY A 283 -11.43 -17.20 29.82
C GLY A 283 -12.60 -18.13 29.41
N SER A 284 -12.59 -19.33 30.03
CA SER A 284 -13.53 -20.50 30.06
C SER A 284 -14.10 -21.16 28.80
N GLU A 285 -14.19 -20.53 27.62
CA GLU A 285 -14.62 -21.27 26.41
C GLU A 285 -13.45 -22.06 25.80
N LYS A 286 -13.62 -23.39 25.68
CA LYS A 286 -12.63 -24.30 25.06
C LYS A 286 -12.70 -24.17 23.53
N SER A 287 -12.07 -23.14 22.97
CA SER A 287 -11.81 -23.08 21.52
C SER A 287 -10.49 -23.80 21.19
N ILE A 288 -10.51 -24.66 20.17
CA ILE A 288 -9.32 -25.34 19.67
C ILE A 288 -8.32 -24.39 19.01
N LEU A 289 -8.81 -23.24 18.55
CA LEU A 289 -8.01 -22.22 17.87
C LEU A 289 -7.23 -21.34 18.86
N ARG A 290 -7.60 -21.38 20.14
CA ARG A 290 -7.01 -20.54 21.19
C ARG A 290 -5.49 -20.70 21.29
N ASP A 291 -5.02 -21.94 21.19
CA ASP A 291 -3.60 -22.27 21.30
C ASP A 291 -2.74 -21.65 20.17
N TYR A 292 -3.38 -21.09 19.13
CA TYR A 292 -2.73 -20.54 17.94
C TYR A 292 -2.87 -19.01 17.79
N VAL A 293 -3.61 -18.33 18.69
CA VAL A 293 -3.88 -16.88 18.57
C VAL A 293 -3.14 -16.01 19.58
N ASP A 294 -2.48 -16.61 20.57
CA ASP A 294 -1.68 -15.86 21.55
C ASP A 294 -0.50 -15.15 20.86
N GLY A 295 -0.45 -13.81 20.99
CA GLY A 295 0.59 -12.99 20.36
C GLY A 295 0.45 -12.82 18.84
N LEU A 296 -0.75 -13.10 18.29
CA LEU A 296 -1.05 -12.96 16.87
C LEU A 296 -0.95 -11.50 16.40
N SER A 297 -0.27 -11.29 15.27
CA SER A 297 -0.17 -10.01 14.58
C SER A 297 -1.09 -10.01 13.36
N LEU A 298 -2.18 -9.26 13.40
CA LEU A 298 -3.12 -9.08 12.29
C LEU A 298 -2.99 -7.68 11.69
N ASP A 299 -3.02 -7.55 10.36
CA ASP A 299 -3.16 -6.25 9.70
C ASP A 299 -4.61 -5.75 9.80
N TRP A 300 -4.96 -5.20 10.96
CA TRP A 300 -6.31 -4.72 11.28
C TRP A 300 -6.83 -3.71 10.28
N ARG A 301 -5.94 -2.88 9.71
CA ARG A 301 -6.32 -1.86 8.74
C ARG A 301 -6.81 -2.53 7.45
N LYS A 302 -6.09 -3.52 6.93
CA LYS A 302 -6.52 -4.26 5.75
C LYS A 302 -7.83 -5.01 6.02
N ALA A 303 -7.93 -5.71 7.14
CA ALA A 303 -9.14 -6.45 7.53
C ALA A 303 -10.38 -5.55 7.59
N LEU A 304 -10.30 -4.45 8.34
CA LEU A 304 -11.41 -3.50 8.49
C LEU A 304 -11.77 -2.82 7.17
N ASN A 305 -10.79 -2.39 6.38
CA ASN A 305 -11.05 -1.77 5.08
C ASN A 305 -11.74 -2.72 4.11
N HIS A 306 -11.36 -4.00 4.11
CA HIS A 306 -11.97 -5.00 3.25
C HIS A 306 -13.43 -5.24 3.62
N ILE A 307 -13.71 -5.47 4.91
CA ILE A 307 -15.09 -5.66 5.37
C ILE A 307 -15.92 -4.42 5.11
N LEU A 308 -15.37 -3.22 5.35
CA LEU A 308 -16.03 -1.95 5.02
C LEU A 308 -16.43 -1.83 3.54
N LYS A 309 -15.58 -2.33 2.64
CA LYS A 309 -15.84 -2.32 1.19
C LYS A 309 -16.96 -3.29 0.80
N HIS A 310 -17.14 -4.37 1.54
CA HIS A 310 -18.11 -5.43 1.29
C HIS A 310 -19.22 -5.46 2.37
N MET A 311 -19.50 -4.34 3.05
CA MET A 311 -20.44 -4.32 4.17
C MET A 311 -21.83 -4.76 3.78
N CYS A 312 -22.37 -5.71 4.55
CA CYS A 312 -23.76 -6.13 4.51
C CYS A 312 -24.20 -6.61 5.91
N ASN A 313 -25.48 -6.94 6.06
CA ASN A 313 -26.05 -7.39 7.33
C ASN A 313 -25.37 -8.64 7.88
N LYS A 314 -24.89 -9.51 6.98
CA LYS A 314 -24.17 -10.74 7.29
C LYS A 314 -22.83 -10.49 7.98
N TYR A 315 -22.10 -9.42 7.59
CA TYR A 315 -20.77 -9.13 8.12
C TYR A 315 -20.76 -8.10 9.24
N ARG A 316 -21.90 -7.47 9.54
CA ARG A 316 -22.04 -6.45 10.58
C ARG A 316 -21.45 -6.90 11.92
N ASP A 317 -21.81 -8.10 12.38
CA ASP A 317 -21.38 -8.60 13.68
C ASP A 317 -19.88 -8.92 13.69
N LEU A 318 -19.34 -9.46 12.58
CA LEU A 318 -17.90 -9.65 12.42
C LEU A 318 -17.15 -8.32 12.46
N PHE A 319 -17.68 -7.28 11.80
CA PHE A 319 -17.09 -5.94 11.81
C PHE A 319 -17.05 -5.35 13.23
N MET A 320 -18.16 -5.47 13.96
CA MET A 320 -18.26 -5.06 15.36
C MET A 320 -17.20 -5.77 16.22
N GLU A 321 -17.09 -7.09 16.10
CA GLU A 321 -16.13 -7.87 16.88
C GLU A 321 -14.68 -7.51 16.55
N LEU A 322 -14.36 -7.26 15.27
CA LEU A 322 -13.04 -6.77 14.85
C LEU A 322 -12.69 -5.40 15.45
N LEU A 323 -13.67 -4.49 15.56
CA LEU A 323 -13.46 -3.20 16.22
C LEU A 323 -13.20 -3.36 17.72
N ILE A 324 -13.83 -4.34 18.37
CA ILE A 324 -13.65 -4.63 19.80
C ILE A 324 -12.24 -5.17 20.08
N ILE A 325 -11.76 -6.12 19.27
CA ILE A 325 -10.46 -6.78 19.51
C ILE A 325 -9.25 -6.01 18.93
N ARG A 326 -9.50 -4.93 18.19
CA ARG A 326 -8.46 -4.12 17.56
C ARG A 326 -7.48 -3.56 18.60
N ASP A 327 -6.20 -3.59 18.25
CA ASP A 327 -5.13 -2.92 19.00
C ASP A 327 -4.54 -1.73 18.17
N PRO A 328 -4.52 -0.49 18.69
CA PRO A 328 -5.07 -0.04 19.98
C PRO A 328 -6.61 -0.01 20.01
N PRO A 329 -7.22 -0.16 21.20
CA PRO A 329 -8.67 -0.17 21.35
C PRO A 329 -9.28 1.19 20.99
N ILE A 330 -10.49 1.14 20.42
CA ILE A 330 -11.23 2.33 20.03
C ILE A 330 -11.96 2.90 21.27
N PRO A 331 -11.90 4.22 21.51
CA PRO A 331 -12.72 4.86 22.54
C PRO A 331 -14.21 4.57 22.39
N GLN A 332 -14.90 4.31 23.50
CA GLN A 332 -16.30 3.87 23.52
C GLN A 332 -17.24 4.83 22.77
N ASP A 333 -17.04 6.15 22.92
CA ASP A 333 -17.81 7.18 22.22
C ASP A 333 -17.67 7.07 20.70
N LYS A 334 -16.46 6.80 20.20
CA LYS A 334 -16.21 6.61 18.77
C LYS A 334 -16.75 5.28 18.27
N PHE A 335 -16.65 4.23 19.08
CA PHE A 335 -17.20 2.91 18.75
C PHE A 335 -18.72 2.99 18.53
N GLU A 336 -19.44 3.63 19.45
CA GLU A 336 -20.90 3.83 19.36
C GLU A 336 -21.29 4.61 18.10
N VAL A 337 -20.56 5.69 17.80
CA VAL A 337 -20.79 6.47 16.57
C VAL A 337 -20.51 5.63 15.33
N ILE A 338 -19.41 4.87 15.27
CA ILE A 338 -19.12 4.03 14.10
C ILE A 338 -20.22 2.99 13.91
N MET A 339 -20.60 2.29 14.98
CA MET A 339 -21.65 1.27 14.92
C MET A 339 -23.01 1.87 14.53
N SER A 340 -23.37 3.07 15.00
CA SER A 340 -24.63 3.70 14.57
C SER A 340 -24.67 3.99 13.07
N HIS A 341 -23.54 4.38 12.46
CA HIS A 341 -23.46 4.60 11.02
C HIS A 341 -23.54 3.28 10.25
N ILE A 342 -22.89 2.23 10.77
CA ILE A 342 -22.96 0.89 10.18
C ILE A 342 -24.38 0.34 10.26
N ASP A 343 -25.07 0.53 11.38
CA ASP A 343 -26.45 0.09 11.57
C ASP A 343 -27.39 0.74 10.56
N VAL A 344 -27.29 2.06 10.38
CA VAL A 344 -28.03 2.79 9.34
C VAL A 344 -27.65 2.27 7.95
N PHE A 345 -26.37 2.07 7.66
CA PHE A 345 -25.91 1.55 6.37
C PHE A 345 -26.48 0.15 6.06
N CYS A 346 -26.55 -0.71 7.07
CA CYS A 346 -27.13 -2.04 7.03
C CYS A 346 -28.69 -2.04 7.09
N GLY A 347 -29.33 -0.87 7.12
CA GLY A 347 -30.79 -0.75 7.09
C GLY A 347 -31.47 -1.14 8.41
N PHE A 348 -30.75 -1.10 9.54
CA PHE A 348 -31.36 -1.21 10.85
C PHE A 348 -32.00 0.12 11.26
N ASP A 349 -33.20 0.07 11.85
CA ASP A 349 -33.87 1.23 12.41
C ASP A 349 -33.11 1.73 13.64
N VAL A 350 -32.25 2.74 13.43
CA VAL A 350 -31.59 3.45 14.53
C VAL A 350 -32.51 4.58 14.98
N PRO A 351 -32.81 4.71 16.29
CA PRO A 351 -33.55 5.86 16.81
C PRO A 351 -32.86 7.15 16.35
N ASN A 352 -33.60 7.98 15.58
CA ASN A 352 -33.20 9.24 14.95
C ASN A 352 -31.79 9.76 15.34
N THR A 353 -30.81 9.49 14.48
CA THR A 353 -29.43 10.00 14.55
C THR A 353 -29.33 11.54 14.53
N HIS A 354 -30.43 12.24 14.27
CA HIS A 354 -30.53 13.69 14.39
C HIS A 354 -30.40 14.21 15.84
N GLU A 355 -30.60 13.37 16.86
CA GLU A 355 -30.46 13.79 18.26
C GLU A 355 -29.00 13.70 18.79
N LEU A 356 -28.11 12.98 18.12
CA LEU A 356 -26.71 12.82 18.54
C LEU A 356 -25.80 13.98 18.13
N GLN A 357 -26.23 14.86 17.20
CA GLN A 357 -25.42 16.00 16.73
C GLN A 357 -25.77 17.37 17.34
N THR A 358 -26.75 17.44 18.24
CA THR A 358 -27.08 18.67 18.94
C THR A 358 -27.26 18.47 20.44
N GLN A 359 -26.24 17.93 21.11
CA GLN A 359 -26.08 18.25 22.53
C GLN A 359 -25.64 19.74 22.61
N PRO A 360 -26.47 20.67 23.11
CA PRO A 360 -26.03 22.04 23.33
C PRO A 360 -24.83 21.99 24.28
N ALA A 361 -23.66 22.46 23.83
CA ALA A 361 -22.46 22.48 24.63
C ALA A 361 -22.77 23.08 26.01
N MET A 362 -22.74 22.25 27.06
CA MET A 362 -23.18 22.66 28.39
C MET A 362 -22.48 23.96 28.79
N PRO A 363 -23.24 25.03 29.15
CA PRO A 363 -22.66 26.27 29.60
C PRO A 363 -21.77 26.04 30.82
N ARG A 364 -20.58 26.65 30.85
CA ARG A 364 -19.67 26.55 31.97
C ARG A 364 -19.80 27.78 32.87
N GLN A 365 -19.81 27.58 34.17
CA GLN A 365 -19.70 28.69 35.13
C GLN A 365 -18.23 29.03 35.35
N VAL A 366 -17.93 30.33 35.51
CA VAL A 366 -16.62 30.84 35.91
C VAL A 366 -16.80 31.57 37.22
N ASP A 367 -16.07 31.16 38.25
CA ASP A 367 -16.24 31.71 39.60
C ASP A 367 -15.29 32.89 39.89
N ASN A 368 -14.19 33.01 39.15
CA ASN A 368 -13.18 34.04 39.36
C ASN A 368 -13.27 35.17 38.31
N ILE A 369 -13.35 36.42 38.79
CA ILE A 369 -13.39 37.62 37.94
C ILE A 369 -12.12 37.74 37.08
N LYS A 370 -10.93 37.43 37.62
CA LYS A 370 -9.66 37.53 36.87
C LYS A 370 -9.64 36.55 35.70
N GLU A 371 -10.11 35.33 35.96
CA GLU A 371 -10.21 34.29 34.93
C GLU A 371 -11.20 34.70 33.83
N PHE A 372 -12.36 35.26 34.21
CA PHE A 372 -13.32 35.80 33.26
C PHE A 372 -12.71 36.91 32.37
N LEU A 373 -11.95 37.85 32.95
CA LEU A 373 -11.30 38.92 32.18
C LEU A 373 -10.23 38.36 31.22
N HIS A 374 -9.44 37.37 31.62
CA HIS A 374 -8.54 36.68 30.69
C HIS A 374 -9.28 36.02 29.53
N MET A 375 -10.48 35.47 29.76
CA MET A 375 -11.30 34.91 28.67
C MET A 375 -11.76 35.96 27.66
N THR A 376 -12.02 37.21 28.09
CA THR A 376 -12.41 38.30 27.19
C THR A 376 -11.30 38.74 26.23
N GLN A 377 -10.05 38.40 26.53
CA GLN A 377 -8.88 38.74 25.71
C GLN A 377 -8.46 37.62 24.75
N ARG A 378 -9.14 36.47 24.78
CA ARG A 378 -8.83 35.35 23.88
C ARG A 378 -9.26 35.64 22.45
N ALA A 379 -8.49 35.16 21.48
CA ALA A 379 -8.80 35.31 20.05
C ALA A 379 -10.13 34.67 19.63
N ASP A 380 -10.63 33.68 20.37
CA ASP A 380 -11.88 32.98 20.07
C ASP A 380 -13.12 33.55 20.79
N ALA A 381 -12.95 34.62 21.56
CA ALA A 381 -14.04 35.31 22.23
C ALA A 381 -14.80 36.22 21.24
N LYS A 382 -16.12 36.02 21.11
CA LYS A 382 -16.95 36.67 20.09
C LYS A 382 -17.80 37.82 20.64
N SER A 383 -18.42 37.63 21.81
CA SER A 383 -19.30 38.62 22.41
C SER A 383 -19.53 38.36 23.90
N VAL A 384 -19.89 39.41 24.64
CA VAL A 384 -20.23 39.34 26.06
C VAL A 384 -21.64 39.88 26.26
N LYS A 385 -22.60 39.02 26.62
CA LYS A 385 -23.95 39.46 26.99
C LYS A 385 -24.06 39.68 28.50
N ILE A 386 -24.52 40.85 28.91
CA ILE A 386 -24.74 41.18 30.33
C ILE A 386 -26.22 41.04 30.63
N LYS A 387 -26.58 40.15 31.55
CA LYS A 387 -27.96 39.95 32.01
C LYS A 387 -28.09 40.38 33.46
N GLU A 388 -28.85 41.44 33.70
CA GLU A 388 -29.18 41.91 35.04
C GLU A 388 -30.44 41.17 35.55
N ASN A 389 -30.34 40.50 36.69
CA ASN A 389 -31.45 39.89 37.41
C ASN A 389 -31.69 40.67 38.72
N LYS A 390 -32.78 40.34 39.44
CA LYS A 390 -33.13 40.98 40.70
C LYS A 390 -32.00 40.95 41.74
N ASP A 391 -31.36 39.79 41.88
CA ASP A 391 -30.39 39.53 42.97
C ASP A 391 -28.93 39.40 42.48
N ASN A 392 -28.70 39.31 41.16
CA ASN A 392 -27.37 39.16 40.59
C ASN A 392 -27.29 39.66 39.14
N VAL A 393 -26.07 39.93 38.69
CA VAL A 393 -25.76 40.22 37.29
C VAL A 393 -24.92 39.07 36.73
N LYS A 394 -25.32 38.55 35.56
CA LYS A 394 -24.61 37.48 34.86
C LYS A 394 -23.91 38.02 33.63
N PHE A 395 -22.58 37.90 33.60
CA PHE A 395 -21.78 38.19 32.42
C PHE A 395 -21.56 36.90 31.63
N LYS A 396 -22.06 36.86 30.39
CA LYS A 396 -22.07 35.66 29.55
C LYS A 396 -21.18 35.87 28.33
N ILE A 397 -19.99 35.28 28.33
CA ILE A 397 -19.06 35.36 27.19
C ILE A 397 -19.23 34.17 26.25
N ARG A 398 -19.38 34.45 24.96
CA ARG A 398 -19.43 33.43 23.90
C ARG A 398 -18.05 33.20 23.32
N CYS A 399 -17.55 31.97 23.44
CA CYS A 399 -16.32 31.51 22.78
C CYS A 399 -16.67 30.58 21.60
N SER A 400 -15.63 30.01 20.98
CA SER A 400 -15.74 29.03 19.88
C SER A 400 -16.64 27.83 20.25
N ARG A 401 -16.33 27.17 21.37
CA ARG A 401 -16.98 25.92 21.80
C ARG A 401 -18.01 26.07 22.91
N PHE A 402 -17.77 26.96 23.89
CA PHE A 402 -18.59 27.07 25.10
C PHE A 402 -19.11 28.50 25.32
N LEU A 403 -20.23 28.58 26.05
CA LEU A 403 -20.69 29.81 26.70
C LEU A 403 -20.22 29.77 28.15
N TYR A 404 -19.47 30.79 28.57
CA TYR A 404 -19.03 30.93 29.96
C TYR A 404 -19.86 31.99 30.68
N THR A 405 -20.31 31.70 31.90
CA THR A 405 -21.11 32.63 32.71
C THR A 405 -20.41 32.94 34.03
N LEU A 406 -20.12 34.22 34.26
CA LEU A 406 -19.72 34.75 35.58
C LEU A 406 -20.95 35.35 36.27
N VAL A 407 -21.25 34.90 37.48
CA VAL A 407 -22.36 35.42 38.29
C VAL A 407 -21.81 36.37 39.36
N VAL A 408 -22.29 37.60 39.38
CA VAL A 408 -21.85 38.65 40.31
C VAL A 408 -23.03 39.11 41.14
N VAL A 409 -22.94 38.94 42.46
CA VAL A 409 -23.98 39.36 43.41
C VAL A 409 -23.76 40.80 43.89
N GLU A 410 -22.50 41.22 44.05
CA GLU A 410 -22.13 42.54 44.56
C GLU A 410 -22.24 43.63 43.47
N LYS A 411 -23.19 44.56 43.64
CA LYS A 411 -23.46 45.64 42.67
C LYS A 411 -22.26 46.56 42.40
N GLU A 412 -21.40 46.80 43.39
CA GLU A 412 -20.22 47.64 43.25
C GLU A 412 -19.16 47.05 42.29
N LYS A 413 -19.07 45.71 42.22
CA LYS A 413 -18.13 45.01 41.33
C LYS A 413 -18.59 45.05 39.87
N VAL A 414 -19.90 45.10 39.62
CA VAL A 414 -20.48 45.13 38.27
C VAL A 414 -19.95 46.30 37.45
N GLY A 415 -19.92 47.50 38.03
CA GLY A 415 -19.43 48.70 37.36
C GLY A 415 -17.94 48.61 36.99
N LYS A 416 -17.12 48.02 37.86
CA LYS A 416 -15.70 47.80 37.61
C LYS A 416 -15.48 46.79 36.48
N ILE A 417 -16.22 45.67 36.50
CA ILE A 417 -16.11 44.63 35.45
C ILE A 417 -16.52 45.18 34.09
N LYS A 418 -17.62 45.95 34.01
CA LYS A 418 -18.06 46.59 32.76
C LYS A 418 -16.97 47.48 32.15
N ARG A 419 -16.24 48.25 32.97
CA ARG A 419 -15.13 49.12 32.51
C ARG A 419 -13.87 48.35 32.12
N SER A 420 -13.67 47.15 32.66
CA SER A 420 -12.51 46.30 32.37
C SER A 420 -12.68 45.44 31.11
N LEU A 421 -13.84 45.47 30.45
CA LEU A 421 -14.05 44.72 29.20
C LEU A 421 -13.24 45.39 28.07
N PRO A 422 -12.53 44.61 27.23
CA PRO A 422 -11.76 45.15 26.13
C PRO A 422 -12.69 45.77 25.07
N PRO A 423 -12.33 46.91 24.45
CA PRO A 423 -13.16 47.57 23.44
C PRO A 423 -13.33 46.75 22.15
N SER A 424 -12.50 45.73 21.95
CA SER A 424 -12.55 44.83 20.79
C SER A 424 -13.65 43.77 20.87
N ILE A 425 -14.32 43.60 22.01
CA ILE A 425 -15.37 42.60 22.19
C ILE A 425 -16.75 43.26 22.13
N ASN A 426 -17.66 42.70 21.32
CA ASN A 426 -19.02 43.22 21.22
C ASN A 426 -19.80 42.92 22.52
N THR A 427 -20.16 43.97 23.25
CA THR A 427 -20.99 43.92 24.49
C THR A 427 -22.46 44.16 24.22
#